data_AF-A0A7J7KP60-F1
#
_entry.id   AF-A0A7J7KP60-F1
#
_cell.length_a   1.000
_cell.length_b   1.000
_cell.length_c   1.000
_cell.angle_alpha   90.00
_cell.angle_beta   90.00
_cell.angle_gamma   90.00
#
_symmetry.space_group_name_H-M   'P 1'
#
loop_
_entity.id
_entity.type
_entity.pdbx_description
1 polymer ?
#
loop_
_entity_poly.entity_id
_entity_poly.type
_entity_poly.pdbx_seq_one_letter_code
_entity_poly.pdbx_strand_id
1 'polypeptide(L)'
;MRIVVAYLQWCIKRGFYIYCVLGLVSMTWLFYKNVTSPSAAGRQHPRSTRQYIHFDVETESSKLSFTNKDIIPTLAIIKEPQDIKKFVVQNKALLILDDKKQGTSILIAISQSRWKSKTVYFKQITDLTLTQDDHTGLYSVIVFEDLRIYLSLSKETRGHVDSYCRRFHVGVIYFMHPQKVQTLSEIQLLDFPLSVSTYENIATYTVSHSSVADIVRTNVSHDVKAVSSWIVFHSNDSTYETISYGETGDKSSDKLQLAILDTGKHDGVSRIFFGQAHQLWIHKILFLDALSYLTAHKMKMDKNKYIQIDIDDMFLGKNGTKMKSSDAKALKEAQEMWREKYVSGFSFYIGFSGRSYKKGLPQEQEGDMEMIKLSPHFKWFDHTFSHIQVHKFDDPTEVIHQMQLSKQFAEEHGIQIAKAYAVAPHHSGVYPTDDILYDAWKTVWNITVTSTEEYPHLKPFHLHRGFIYKGIKVLPREVCGLYTTNLYYKSYPRGPAALEYNILGGPLFESVLYNYVTPNSVI
;
A
#
# COMPACT_ATOMS: atom_id res chain seq x y z
N MET A 1 8.95 18.62 10.84
CA MET A 1 9.43 19.09 9.52
C MET A 1 10.95 19.02 9.33
N ARG A 2 11.79 19.65 10.18
CA ARG A 2 13.27 19.57 10.10
C ARG A 2 13.83 18.13 10.08
N ILE A 3 13.12 17.22 10.73
CA ILE A 3 13.38 15.78 10.77
C ILE A 3 13.22 15.12 9.39
N VAL A 4 12.10 15.41 8.72
CA VAL A 4 11.76 14.85 7.40
C VAL A 4 12.75 15.36 6.35
N VAL A 5 13.10 16.65 6.42
CA VAL A 5 14.09 17.27 5.53
C VAL A 5 15.49 16.69 5.77
N ALA A 6 15.94 16.58 7.02
CA ALA A 6 17.24 15.98 7.35
C ALA A 6 17.30 14.48 6.99
N TYR A 7 16.21 13.75 7.16
CA TYR A 7 16.08 12.34 6.81
C TYR A 7 16.20 12.12 5.29
N LEU A 8 15.50 12.91 4.48
CA LEU A 8 15.58 12.77 3.04
C LEU A 8 16.96 13.19 2.50
N GLN A 9 17.58 14.22 3.07
CA GLN A 9 18.96 14.58 2.77
C GLN A 9 19.95 13.45 3.12
N TRP A 10 19.72 12.71 4.21
CA TRP A 10 20.51 11.53 4.59
C TRP A 10 20.30 10.36 3.61
N CYS A 11 19.06 10.11 3.18
CA CYS A 11 18.71 9.09 2.18
C CYS A 11 19.40 9.35 0.83
N ILE A 12 19.38 10.61 0.39
CA ILE A 12 19.98 11.05 -0.87
C ILE A 12 21.51 10.86 -0.87
N LYS A 13 22.19 11.17 0.25
CA LYS A 13 23.65 10.96 0.38
C LYS A 13 24.07 9.48 0.30
N ARG A 14 23.14 8.54 0.44
CA ARG A 14 23.39 7.09 0.31
C ARG A 14 22.68 6.44 -0.88
N GLY A 15 22.25 7.25 -1.86
CA GLY A 15 21.67 6.73 -3.11
C GLY A 15 20.21 6.27 -3.01
N PHE A 16 19.52 6.57 -1.90
CA PHE A 16 18.11 6.23 -1.72
C PHE A 16 17.22 7.36 -2.27
N TYR A 17 16.46 7.06 -3.33
CA TYR A 17 15.36 7.90 -3.82
C TYR A 17 14.09 7.46 -3.12
N ILE A 18 13.63 8.23 -2.13
CA ILE A 18 12.43 7.92 -1.35
C ILE A 18 11.31 8.86 -1.79
N TYR A 19 10.20 8.27 -2.20
CA TYR A 19 8.93 8.95 -2.46
C TYR A 19 8.03 8.69 -1.25
N CYS A 20 7.72 9.72 -0.45
CA CYS A 20 6.84 9.56 0.73
C CYS A 20 5.71 10.59 0.73
N VAL A 21 4.51 10.14 1.10
CA VAL A 21 3.36 10.93 1.57
C VAL A 21 3.43 11.01 3.11
N LEU A 22 3.23 12.17 3.75
CA LEU A 22 3.24 12.30 5.22
C LEU A 22 2.15 13.24 5.75
N GLY A 23 0.98 12.75 6.16
CA GLY A 23 0.00 13.56 6.92
C GLY A 23 0.37 13.68 8.40
N LEU A 24 0.50 14.90 8.94
CA LEU A 24 0.66 15.17 10.38
C LEU A 24 -0.74 15.27 11.02
N VAL A 25 -1.02 14.45 12.05
CA VAL A 25 -2.32 14.50 12.78
C VAL A 25 -2.11 14.62 14.29
N SER A 26 -2.99 15.38 14.95
CA SER A 26 -3.08 15.50 16.40
C SER A 26 -4.02 14.43 16.99
N MET A 27 -3.50 13.54 17.82
CA MET A 27 -4.28 12.59 18.62
C MET A 27 -4.13 12.93 20.10
N THR A 28 -5.22 13.42 20.70
CA THR A 28 -5.35 13.48 22.16
C THR A 28 -6.00 12.19 22.62
N TRP A 29 -5.29 11.46 23.47
CA TRP A 29 -5.67 10.16 24.00
C TRP A 29 -6.94 10.28 24.87
N LEU A 30 -8.04 9.61 24.50
CA LEU A 30 -9.18 9.38 25.39
C LEU A 30 -9.32 7.87 25.63
N PHE A 31 -8.91 7.46 26.82
CA PHE A 31 -9.25 6.16 27.39
C PHE A 31 -10.78 6.00 27.45
N TYR A 32 -11.28 4.86 26.97
CA TYR A 32 -12.49 4.28 27.52
C TYR A 32 -12.09 3.00 28.27
N LYS A 33 -11.97 3.12 29.59
CA LYS A 33 -11.83 1.97 30.49
C LYS A 33 -13.03 2.00 31.46
N ASN A 34 -13.72 0.86 31.50
CA ASN A 34 -14.69 0.40 32.50
C ASN A 34 -16.09 1.02 32.49
N VAL A 35 -17.01 0.31 31.81
CA VAL A 35 -18.29 -0.02 32.45
C VAL A 35 -18.39 -1.54 32.50
N THR A 36 -18.19 -2.07 33.69
CA THR A 36 -18.65 -3.40 34.12
C THR A 36 -20.15 -3.51 33.85
N SER A 37 -20.59 -4.56 33.15
CA SER A 37 -22.00 -4.94 33.10
C SER A 37 -22.15 -6.36 33.64
N PRO A 38 -22.90 -6.57 34.74
CA PRO A 38 -23.40 -7.88 35.13
C PRO A 38 -24.61 -8.28 34.25
N SER A 39 -24.68 -9.57 33.96
CA SER A 39 -25.87 -10.41 33.70
C SER A 39 -27.03 -9.88 32.84
N ALA A 40 -27.19 -10.56 31.69
CA ALA A 40 -28.41 -11.16 31.16
C ALA A 40 -29.78 -10.50 31.44
N ALA A 41 -30.38 -9.96 30.38
CA ALA A 41 -31.81 -10.11 30.09
C ALA A 41 -32.03 -9.89 28.59
N GLY A 42 -32.61 -10.89 27.93
CA GLY A 42 -32.86 -10.87 26.49
C GLY A 42 -33.97 -9.90 26.10
N ARG A 43 -33.87 -9.36 24.88
CA ARG A 43 -35.00 -8.91 24.07
C ARG A 43 -34.63 -9.09 22.59
N GLN A 44 -35.34 -10.01 21.95
CA GLN A 44 -35.40 -10.18 20.50
C GLN A 44 -36.13 -8.98 19.88
N HIS A 45 -35.71 -8.54 18.68
CA HIS A 45 -36.58 -8.01 17.61
C HIS A 45 -35.77 -7.86 16.29
N PRO A 46 -36.43 -7.74 15.12
CA PRO A 46 -36.37 -8.77 14.09
C PRO A 46 -35.42 -8.48 12.91
N ARG A 47 -35.12 -9.56 12.18
CA ARG A 47 -34.39 -9.57 10.90
C ARG A 47 -35.18 -8.78 9.83
N SER A 48 -34.59 -7.73 9.29
CA SER A 48 -35.03 -7.14 8.03
C SER A 48 -34.30 -7.78 6.85
N THR A 49 -35.08 -8.37 5.96
CA THR A 49 -34.71 -8.89 4.65
C THR A 49 -34.29 -7.72 3.74
N ARG A 50 -33.05 -7.72 3.25
CA ARG A 50 -32.62 -6.85 2.15
C ARG A 50 -33.14 -7.42 0.83
N GLN A 51 -34.18 -6.80 0.27
CA GLN A 51 -34.53 -6.97 -1.13
C GLN A 51 -33.63 -6.08 -1.99
N TYR A 52 -32.95 -6.68 -2.95
CA TYR A 52 -32.19 -5.99 -3.98
C TYR A 52 -33.15 -5.64 -5.13
N ILE A 53 -33.27 -4.36 -5.46
CA ILE A 53 -34.00 -3.88 -6.64
C ILE A 53 -32.99 -3.80 -7.79
N HIS A 54 -33.18 -4.62 -8.82
CA HIS A 54 -32.50 -4.53 -10.10
C HIS A 54 -33.21 -3.46 -10.96
N PHE A 55 -32.42 -2.57 -11.57
CA PHE A 55 -32.88 -1.69 -12.64
C PHE A 55 -32.43 -2.28 -13.99
N ASP A 56 -33.38 -2.73 -14.79
CA ASP A 56 -33.19 -3.04 -16.21
C ASP A 56 -33.29 -1.74 -17.01
N VAL A 57 -32.34 -1.54 -17.92
CA VAL A 57 -32.40 -0.48 -18.94
C VAL A 57 -32.45 -1.17 -20.30
N GLU A 58 -33.66 -1.24 -20.85
CA GLU A 58 -33.91 -1.56 -22.25
C GLU A 58 -33.45 -0.41 -23.15
N THR A 59 -32.74 -0.74 -24.23
CA THR A 59 -32.65 0.15 -25.40
C THR A 59 -32.88 -0.69 -26.65
N GLU A 60 -34.00 -0.43 -27.33
CA GLU A 60 -34.36 -1.00 -28.63
C GLU A 60 -34.15 0.01 -29.77
N SER A 61 -34.03 -0.58 -30.97
CA SER A 61 -34.11 0.00 -32.33
C SER A 61 -32.78 0.56 -32.89
N SER A 62 -32.38 0.30 -34.14
CA SER A 62 -33.17 0.05 -35.35
C SER A 62 -32.35 -0.64 -36.46
N LYS A 63 -33.09 -1.25 -37.41
CA LYS A 63 -32.66 -2.00 -38.60
C LYS A 63 -32.04 -1.10 -39.68
N LEU A 64 -31.09 -1.64 -40.45
CA LEU A 64 -30.88 -1.27 -41.87
C LEU A 64 -30.27 -2.44 -42.65
N SER A 65 -30.97 -2.83 -43.70
CA SER A 65 -30.67 -3.90 -44.65
C SER A 65 -29.96 -3.35 -45.88
N PHE A 66 -28.94 -4.05 -46.40
CA PHE A 66 -28.56 -3.95 -47.80
C PHE A 66 -28.20 -5.33 -48.35
N THR A 67 -28.91 -5.71 -49.42
CA THR A 67 -28.63 -6.84 -50.29
C THR A 67 -27.69 -6.40 -51.40
N ASN A 68 -26.65 -7.17 -51.68
CA ASN A 68 -26.34 -7.51 -53.07
C ASN A 68 -25.59 -8.84 -53.16
N LYS A 69 -26.13 -9.71 -54.02
CA LYS A 69 -25.55 -10.96 -54.47
C LYS A 69 -24.41 -10.61 -55.42
N ASP A 70 -23.27 -11.29 -55.31
CA ASP A 70 -22.54 -11.79 -56.46
C ASP A 70 -21.65 -12.97 -56.07
N ILE A 71 -21.51 -13.86 -57.04
CA ILE A 71 -21.17 -15.28 -56.97
C ILE A 71 -19.66 -15.46 -57.13
N ILE A 72 -18.99 -16.18 -56.21
CA ILE A 72 -17.64 -16.77 -56.43
C ILE A 72 -17.60 -18.18 -55.78
N PRO A 73 -16.97 -19.19 -56.40
CA PRO A 73 -17.28 -20.61 -56.21
C PRO A 73 -16.68 -21.24 -54.95
N THR A 74 -17.46 -22.17 -54.40
CA THR A 74 -17.17 -23.28 -53.49
C THR A 74 -15.69 -23.57 -53.19
N LEU A 75 -15.18 -23.01 -52.08
CA LEU A 75 -14.08 -23.58 -51.31
C LEU A 75 -14.70 -24.36 -50.15
N ALA A 76 -14.42 -25.66 -50.07
CA ALA A 76 -14.86 -26.52 -48.99
C ALA A 76 -14.44 -25.89 -47.64
N ILE A 77 -15.43 -25.45 -46.87
CA ILE A 77 -15.25 -25.06 -45.47
C ILE A 77 -14.83 -26.33 -44.75
N ILE A 78 -13.54 -26.43 -44.45
CA ILE A 78 -13.04 -27.30 -43.39
C ILE A 78 -13.81 -26.85 -42.14
N LYS A 79 -14.72 -27.70 -41.65
CA LYS A 79 -15.33 -27.49 -40.34
C LYS A 79 -14.19 -27.28 -39.35
N GLU A 80 -14.13 -26.10 -38.74
CA GLU A 80 -13.25 -25.87 -37.60
C GLU A 80 -13.48 -27.01 -36.59
N PRO A 81 -12.40 -27.64 -36.08
CA PRO A 81 -12.55 -28.70 -35.11
C PRO A 81 -13.22 -28.14 -33.86
N GLN A 82 -14.14 -28.93 -33.31
CA GLN A 82 -14.93 -28.62 -32.12
C GLN A 82 -14.09 -28.02 -30.99
N ASP A 83 -14.61 -26.95 -30.40
CA ASP A 83 -14.24 -26.32 -29.12
C ASP A 83 -13.13 -27.03 -28.34
N ILE A 84 -11.87 -26.72 -28.65
CA ILE A 84 -10.77 -26.97 -27.70
C ILE A 84 -11.01 -26.01 -26.54
N LYS A 85 -11.66 -26.48 -25.47
CA LYS A 85 -11.82 -25.73 -24.22
C LYS A 85 -10.43 -25.32 -23.73
N LYS A 86 -10.08 -24.04 -23.92
CA LYS A 86 -8.84 -23.46 -23.43
C LYS A 86 -8.84 -23.55 -21.90
N PHE A 87 -7.71 -23.95 -21.32
CA PHE A 87 -7.53 -23.88 -19.88
C PHE A 87 -7.61 -22.42 -19.43
N VAL A 88 -8.42 -22.14 -18.42
CA VAL A 88 -8.61 -20.81 -17.84
C VAL A 88 -8.20 -20.86 -16.38
N VAL A 89 -7.64 -19.76 -15.88
CA VAL A 89 -7.26 -19.61 -14.47
C VAL A 89 -7.80 -18.30 -13.93
N GLN A 90 -8.44 -18.37 -12.77
CA GLN A 90 -8.93 -17.17 -12.07
C GLN A 90 -7.74 -16.31 -11.61
N ASN A 91 -7.87 -14.98 -11.72
CA ASN A 91 -6.87 -14.04 -11.20
C ASN A 91 -6.97 -13.95 -9.67
N LYS A 92 -6.39 -14.92 -8.99
CA LYS A 92 -6.46 -15.13 -7.54
C LYS A 92 -5.21 -15.84 -7.05
N ALA A 93 -4.62 -15.38 -5.96
CA ALA A 93 -3.48 -16.04 -5.33
C ALA A 93 -3.93 -17.09 -4.29
N LEU A 94 -3.25 -18.23 -4.24
CA LEU A 94 -3.32 -19.16 -3.10
C LEU A 94 -2.14 -18.90 -2.18
N LEU A 95 -2.41 -18.55 -0.93
CA LEU A 95 -1.40 -18.26 0.09
C LEU A 95 -1.38 -19.40 1.10
N ILE A 96 -0.24 -20.10 1.20
CA ILE A 96 -0.02 -21.22 2.10
C ILE A 96 0.95 -20.76 3.19
N LEU A 97 0.42 -20.62 4.41
CA LEU A 97 1.09 -19.98 5.55
C LEU A 97 1.23 -20.98 6.71
N ASP A 98 2.31 -20.97 7.49
CA ASP A 98 2.42 -21.81 8.70
C ASP A 98 1.52 -21.24 9.82
N ASP A 99 1.67 -19.94 10.09
CA ASP A 99 0.81 -19.22 11.02
C ASP A 99 0.49 -17.77 10.58
N LYS A 100 -0.47 -17.14 11.28
CA LYS A 100 -0.90 -15.77 10.98
C LYS A 100 0.22 -14.74 11.14
N LYS A 101 1.17 -14.94 12.06
CA LYS A 101 2.17 -13.93 12.43
C LYS A 101 3.26 -13.84 11.37
N GLN A 102 3.76 -14.96 10.88
CA GLN A 102 4.86 -14.99 9.90
C GLN A 102 4.38 -14.53 8.51
N GLY A 103 3.22 -15.01 8.07
CA GLY A 103 2.61 -14.64 6.79
C GLY A 103 1.93 -13.26 6.75
N THR A 104 1.91 -12.50 7.85
CA THR A 104 1.24 -11.18 7.91
C THR A 104 1.72 -10.23 6.80
N SER A 105 3.03 -10.22 6.50
CA SER A 105 3.58 -9.30 5.50
C SER A 105 3.10 -9.62 4.07
N ILE A 106 2.95 -10.90 3.73
CA ILE A 106 2.40 -11.36 2.44
C ILE A 106 0.90 -11.01 2.37
N LEU A 107 0.17 -11.20 3.47
CA LEU A 107 -1.25 -10.84 3.55
C LEU A 107 -1.48 -9.33 3.35
N ILE A 108 -0.63 -8.49 3.95
CA ILE A 108 -0.68 -7.03 3.78
C ILE A 108 -0.43 -6.68 2.31
N ALA A 109 0.63 -7.21 1.70
CA ALA A 109 0.98 -6.94 0.30
C ALA A 109 -0.19 -7.27 -0.65
N ILE A 110 -0.77 -8.47 -0.54
CA ILE A 110 -1.89 -8.90 -1.39
C ILE A 110 -3.16 -8.08 -1.14
N SER A 111 -3.48 -7.77 0.13
CA SER A 111 -4.69 -7.04 0.49
C SER A 111 -4.67 -5.55 0.11
N GLN A 112 -3.54 -4.87 0.29
CA GLN A 112 -3.38 -3.46 -0.12
C GLN A 112 -3.32 -3.32 -1.63
N SER A 113 -2.71 -4.28 -2.33
CA SER A 113 -2.70 -4.34 -3.79
C SER A 113 -4.05 -4.71 -4.41
N ARG A 114 -5.10 -4.93 -3.60
CA ARG A 114 -6.48 -5.25 -4.00
C ARG A 114 -6.62 -6.52 -4.85
N TRP A 115 -5.67 -7.44 -4.75
CA TRP A 115 -5.76 -8.72 -5.45
C TRP A 115 -6.56 -9.75 -4.64
N LYS A 116 -7.33 -10.58 -5.35
CA LYS A 116 -8.08 -11.67 -4.72
C LYS A 116 -7.12 -12.74 -4.24
N SER A 117 -7.38 -13.31 -3.06
CA SER A 117 -6.62 -14.45 -2.57
C SER A 117 -7.45 -15.41 -1.73
N LYS A 118 -6.93 -16.63 -1.56
CA LYS A 118 -7.36 -17.59 -0.54
C LYS A 118 -6.16 -17.90 0.33
N THR A 119 -6.34 -17.84 1.64
CA THR A 119 -5.33 -18.27 2.61
C THR A 119 -5.69 -19.66 3.15
N VAL A 120 -4.69 -20.52 3.22
CA VAL A 120 -4.74 -21.83 3.87
C VAL A 120 -3.57 -21.93 4.84
N TYR A 121 -3.83 -22.37 6.06
CA TYR A 121 -2.78 -22.58 7.06
C TYR A 121 -2.28 -24.01 7.00
N PHE A 122 -0.97 -24.22 7.12
CA PHE A 122 -0.31 -25.52 6.97
C PHE A 122 -0.98 -26.62 7.83
N LYS A 123 -1.29 -26.31 9.09
CA LYS A 123 -1.96 -27.24 10.03
C LYS A 123 -3.37 -27.66 9.60
N GLN A 124 -3.95 -27.00 8.61
CA GLN A 124 -5.30 -27.25 8.08
C GLN A 124 -5.25 -27.89 6.69
N ILE A 125 -4.07 -28.15 6.13
CA ILE A 125 -3.93 -28.79 4.82
C ILE A 125 -4.20 -30.27 4.97
N THR A 126 -5.42 -30.67 4.66
CA THR A 126 -5.80 -32.07 4.46
C THR A 126 -6.03 -32.37 2.98
N ASP A 127 -6.66 -31.43 2.27
CA ASP A 127 -6.83 -31.44 0.82
C ASP A 127 -6.82 -29.99 0.30
N LEU A 128 -6.25 -29.77 -0.88
CA LEU A 128 -6.19 -28.48 -1.55
C LEU A 128 -7.08 -28.52 -2.79
N THR A 129 -8.24 -27.86 -2.71
CA THR A 129 -9.07 -27.62 -3.90
C THR A 129 -8.41 -26.57 -4.79
N LEU A 130 -7.81 -27.01 -5.89
CA LEU A 130 -7.07 -26.16 -6.84
C LEU A 130 -7.84 -25.86 -8.13
N THR A 131 -8.81 -26.71 -8.48
CA THR A 131 -9.64 -26.57 -9.69
C THR A 131 -11.11 -26.38 -9.33
N GLN A 132 -11.83 -25.68 -10.19
CA GLN A 132 -13.29 -25.65 -10.17
C GLN A 132 -13.85 -26.83 -10.99
N ASP A 133 -13.18 -27.12 -12.11
CA ASP A 133 -13.47 -28.21 -13.03
C ASP A 133 -12.18 -28.58 -13.80
N ASP A 134 -12.28 -29.50 -14.74
CA ASP A 134 -11.14 -29.95 -15.55
C ASP A 134 -10.44 -28.86 -16.38
N HIS A 135 -11.12 -27.76 -16.71
CA HIS A 135 -10.57 -26.71 -17.57
C HIS A 135 -10.38 -25.38 -16.83
N THR A 136 -10.78 -25.30 -15.56
CA THR A 136 -10.77 -24.07 -14.78
C THR A 136 -9.95 -24.20 -13.49
N GLY A 137 -8.80 -23.53 -13.47
CA GLY A 137 -7.96 -23.39 -12.28
C GLY A 137 -8.42 -22.22 -11.39
N LEU A 138 -8.40 -22.43 -10.08
CA LEU A 138 -8.85 -21.43 -9.10
C LEU A 138 -7.81 -20.37 -8.78
N TYR A 139 -6.53 -20.62 -9.08
CA TYR A 139 -5.42 -19.76 -8.64
C TYR A 139 -4.37 -19.54 -9.72
N SER A 140 -4.03 -18.29 -10.01
CA SER A 140 -3.02 -17.91 -10.99
C SER A 140 -1.59 -17.96 -10.47
N VAL A 141 -1.42 -18.06 -9.16
CA VAL A 141 -0.12 -18.19 -8.48
C VAL A 141 -0.31 -18.85 -7.12
N ILE A 142 0.66 -19.65 -6.70
CA ILE A 142 0.71 -20.23 -5.35
C ILE A 142 1.90 -19.62 -4.61
N VAL A 143 1.71 -19.19 -3.38
CA VAL A 143 2.76 -18.60 -2.53
C VAL A 143 2.86 -19.41 -1.25
N PHE A 144 4.02 -20.00 -1.01
CA PHE A 144 4.36 -20.63 0.26
C PHE A 144 5.19 -19.65 1.08
N GLU A 145 4.77 -19.36 2.31
CA GLU A 145 5.57 -18.52 3.21
C GLU A 145 6.90 -19.19 3.59
N ASP A 146 6.98 -20.51 3.47
CA ASP A 146 8.20 -21.27 3.67
C ASP A 146 8.21 -22.51 2.78
N LEU A 147 9.28 -22.73 2.02
CA LEU A 147 9.49 -23.94 1.21
C LEU A 147 9.36 -25.24 2.04
N ARG A 148 9.72 -25.20 3.32
CA ARG A 148 9.61 -26.37 4.21
C ARG A 148 8.17 -26.82 4.39
N ILE A 149 7.19 -25.92 4.27
CA ILE A 149 5.78 -26.30 4.25
C ILE A 149 5.53 -27.21 3.07
N TYR A 150 5.94 -26.81 1.86
CA TYR A 150 5.81 -27.64 0.67
C TYR A 150 6.53 -28.99 0.83
N LEU A 151 7.79 -28.99 1.27
CA LEU A 151 8.59 -30.21 1.45
C LEU A 151 8.02 -31.17 2.51
N SER A 152 7.23 -30.68 3.46
CA SER A 152 6.58 -31.49 4.50
C SER A 152 5.19 -32.02 4.10
N LEU A 153 4.61 -31.54 2.99
CA LEU A 153 3.39 -32.11 2.43
C LEU A 153 3.60 -33.57 2.01
N SER A 154 2.52 -34.36 2.07
CA SER A 154 2.53 -35.73 1.55
C SER A 154 2.91 -35.77 0.07
N LYS A 155 3.52 -36.87 -0.40
CA LYS A 155 3.88 -37.05 -1.81
C LYS A 155 2.67 -36.89 -2.74
N GLU A 156 1.49 -37.32 -2.30
CA GLU A 156 0.23 -37.18 -3.04
C GLU A 156 -0.19 -35.71 -3.15
N THR A 157 -0.19 -34.97 -2.04
CA THR A 157 -0.54 -33.54 -2.03
C THR A 157 0.44 -32.71 -2.86
N ARG A 158 1.75 -32.99 -2.76
CA ARG A 158 2.77 -32.35 -3.62
C ARG A 158 2.52 -32.65 -5.09
N GLY A 159 2.29 -33.92 -5.43
CA GLY A 159 1.97 -34.36 -6.79
C GLY A 159 0.71 -33.68 -7.35
N HIS A 160 -0.31 -33.46 -6.52
CA HIS A 160 -1.52 -32.70 -6.90
C HIS A 160 -1.19 -31.23 -7.20
N VAL A 161 -0.41 -30.56 -6.34
CA VAL A 161 0.04 -29.17 -6.55
C VAL A 161 0.87 -29.06 -7.83
N ASP A 162 1.88 -29.91 -8.02
CA ASP A 162 2.73 -29.88 -9.20
C ASP A 162 1.96 -30.21 -10.49
N SER A 163 1.01 -31.15 -10.43
CA SER A 163 0.15 -31.47 -11.57
C SER A 163 -0.76 -30.29 -11.93
N TYR A 164 -1.28 -29.57 -10.95
CA TYR A 164 -2.05 -28.35 -11.17
C TYR A 164 -1.18 -27.27 -11.84
N CYS A 165 0.02 -27.02 -11.29
CA CYS A 165 0.95 -26.03 -11.83
C CYS A 165 1.33 -26.31 -13.29
N ARG A 166 1.63 -27.58 -13.63
CA ARG A 166 1.93 -27.99 -15.02
C ARG A 166 0.73 -27.85 -15.94
N ARG A 167 -0.46 -28.29 -15.50
CA ARG A 167 -1.69 -28.29 -16.33
C ARG A 167 -2.17 -26.88 -16.66
N PHE A 168 -2.04 -25.95 -15.71
CA PHE A 168 -2.57 -24.59 -15.83
C PHE A 168 -1.50 -23.52 -16.02
N HIS A 169 -0.22 -23.91 -16.15
CA HIS A 169 0.94 -23.01 -16.21
C HIS A 169 0.98 -22.01 -15.05
N VAL A 170 0.74 -22.51 -13.84
CA VAL A 170 0.73 -21.70 -12.61
C VAL A 170 2.11 -21.74 -11.98
N GLY A 171 2.67 -20.56 -11.74
CA GLY A 171 3.96 -20.42 -11.04
C GLY A 171 3.82 -20.49 -9.52
N VAL A 172 4.95 -20.77 -8.86
CA VAL A 172 5.03 -20.87 -7.39
C VAL A 172 6.08 -19.92 -6.82
N ILE A 173 5.78 -19.26 -5.71
CA ILE A 173 6.74 -18.46 -4.95
C ILE A 173 7.04 -19.19 -3.65
N TYR A 174 8.33 -19.35 -3.36
CA TYR A 174 8.83 -19.92 -2.11
C TYR A 174 9.71 -18.92 -1.39
N PHE A 175 9.40 -18.65 -0.12
CA PHE A 175 10.35 -18.04 0.79
C PHE A 175 11.09 -19.14 1.57
N MET A 176 12.29 -18.84 2.04
CA MET A 176 13.01 -19.70 2.96
C MET A 176 13.54 -18.85 4.11
N HIS A 177 13.27 -19.30 5.35
CA HIS A 177 13.77 -18.63 6.53
C HIS A 177 15.03 -19.34 7.05
N PRO A 178 16.11 -18.61 7.36
CA PRO A 178 17.31 -19.18 7.96
C PRO A 178 16.96 -19.83 9.31
N GLN A 179 17.62 -20.94 9.63
CA GLN A 179 17.51 -21.53 10.95
C GLN A 179 18.47 -20.84 11.92
N LYS A 180 18.13 -20.82 13.21
CA LYS A 180 19.02 -20.31 14.25
C LYS A 180 20.30 -21.15 14.42
N VAL A 181 20.30 -22.37 13.92
CA VAL A 181 21.43 -23.30 13.99
C VAL A 181 22.19 -23.21 12.68
N GLN A 182 23.45 -22.79 12.75
CA GLN A 182 24.37 -22.85 11.63
C GLN A 182 24.56 -24.32 11.24
N THR A 183 24.10 -24.69 10.04
CA THR A 183 24.56 -25.93 9.41
C THR A 183 25.82 -25.58 8.63
N LEU A 184 26.93 -26.25 8.97
CA LEU A 184 28.24 -26.02 8.34
C LEU A 184 28.33 -26.62 6.92
N SER A 185 27.29 -27.32 6.46
CA SER A 185 27.25 -28.03 5.19
C SER A 185 26.08 -27.56 4.33
N GLU A 186 26.36 -27.43 3.03
CA GLU A 186 25.38 -27.28 1.96
C GLU A 186 24.37 -28.44 1.97
N ILE A 187 23.08 -28.13 1.85
CA ILE A 187 21.98 -29.09 1.93
C ILE A 187 21.31 -29.21 0.56
N GLN A 188 21.32 -30.40 -0.03
CA GLN A 188 20.52 -30.70 -1.23
C GLN A 188 19.02 -30.64 -0.88
N LEU A 189 18.26 -29.85 -1.63
CA LEU A 189 16.81 -29.80 -1.47
C LEU A 189 16.15 -31.04 -2.10
N LEU A 190 15.27 -31.68 -1.35
CA LEU A 190 14.49 -32.81 -1.85
C LEU A 190 13.64 -32.37 -3.05
N ASP A 191 13.62 -33.20 -4.10
CA ASP A 191 12.86 -32.98 -5.33
C ASP A 191 13.35 -31.81 -6.21
N PHE A 192 14.46 -31.14 -5.84
CA PHE A 192 15.05 -30.05 -6.63
C PHE A 192 16.52 -30.33 -6.95
N PRO A 193 17.01 -30.02 -8.17
CA PRO A 193 18.44 -29.97 -8.50
C PRO A 193 19.06 -28.66 -7.98
N LEU A 194 18.84 -28.39 -6.69
CA LEU A 194 19.19 -27.16 -6.01
C LEU A 194 19.67 -27.49 -4.60
N SER A 195 20.75 -26.87 -4.19
CA SER A 195 21.29 -26.99 -2.85
C SER A 195 21.36 -25.61 -2.18
N VAL A 196 21.39 -25.60 -0.85
CA VAL A 196 21.35 -24.37 -0.06
C VAL A 196 22.33 -24.36 1.10
N SER A 197 22.95 -23.20 1.34
CA SER A 197 23.57 -22.87 2.63
C SER A 197 22.58 -22.09 3.47
N THR A 198 22.42 -22.41 4.75
CA THR A 198 21.30 -21.86 5.56
C THR A 198 21.65 -20.73 6.51
N TYR A 199 22.94 -20.36 6.59
CA TYR A 199 23.42 -19.37 7.55
C TYR A 199 24.63 -18.60 6.98
N GLU A 200 24.36 -17.65 6.09
CA GLU A 200 25.39 -16.75 5.57
C GLU A 200 25.22 -15.31 6.08
N ASN A 201 26.35 -14.64 6.34
CA ASN A 201 26.37 -13.23 6.73
C ASN A 201 26.59 -12.37 5.48
N ILE A 202 25.53 -11.70 5.04
CA ILE A 202 25.56 -10.85 3.86
C ILE A 202 25.71 -9.39 4.30
N ALA A 203 26.69 -8.70 3.75
CA ALA A 203 26.90 -7.27 3.95
C ALA A 203 26.07 -6.43 2.99
N THR A 204 26.00 -6.84 1.71
CA THR A 204 25.29 -6.11 0.68
C THR A 204 24.34 -7.01 -0.11
N TYR A 205 23.20 -6.45 -0.54
CA TYR A 205 22.21 -7.13 -1.36
C TYR A 205 21.97 -6.33 -2.65
N THR A 206 22.00 -7.00 -3.79
CA THR A 206 21.78 -6.39 -5.11
C THR A 206 20.82 -7.23 -5.93
N VAL A 207 19.78 -6.61 -6.49
CA VAL A 207 18.93 -7.26 -7.50
C VAL A 207 19.60 -7.18 -8.86
N SER A 208 19.77 -8.31 -9.53
CA SER A 208 20.35 -8.41 -10.87
C SER A 208 19.35 -7.96 -11.93
N HIS A 209 19.84 -7.57 -13.10
CA HIS A 209 18.98 -7.56 -14.28
C HIS A 209 18.52 -8.98 -14.56
N SER A 210 17.20 -9.18 -14.54
CA SER A 210 16.56 -10.47 -14.79
C SER A 210 15.24 -10.27 -15.51
N SER A 211 14.67 -11.35 -16.03
CA SER A 211 13.34 -11.33 -16.64
C SER A 211 12.20 -11.01 -15.65
N VAL A 212 12.46 -11.16 -14.34
CA VAL A 212 11.50 -10.93 -13.26
C VAL A 212 11.41 -9.45 -12.87
N ALA A 213 12.54 -8.74 -12.80
CA ALA A 213 12.60 -7.38 -12.27
C ALA A 213 11.82 -6.37 -13.14
N ASP A 214 10.86 -5.65 -12.55
CA ASP A 214 10.00 -4.66 -13.23
C ASP A 214 9.92 -3.34 -12.44
N ILE A 215 9.49 -3.39 -11.18
CA ILE A 215 9.39 -2.23 -10.27
C ILE A 215 10.70 -2.04 -9.50
N VAL A 216 11.33 -3.13 -9.07
CA VAL A 216 12.55 -3.07 -8.28
C VAL A 216 13.70 -2.51 -9.12
N ARG A 217 14.53 -1.65 -8.50
CA ARG A 217 15.74 -1.16 -9.15
C ARG A 217 16.80 -2.26 -9.12
N THR A 218 17.38 -2.52 -10.29
CA THR A 218 18.46 -3.48 -10.46
C THR A 218 19.82 -2.79 -10.36
N ASN A 219 20.87 -3.57 -10.08
CA ASN A 219 22.27 -3.12 -9.97
C ASN A 219 22.51 -2.00 -8.94
N VAL A 220 21.61 -1.87 -7.96
CA VAL A 220 21.81 -1.00 -6.80
C VAL A 220 22.11 -1.89 -5.60
N SER A 221 23.26 -1.65 -4.99
CA SER A 221 23.71 -2.36 -3.80
C SER A 221 23.14 -1.73 -2.55
N HIS A 222 22.57 -2.55 -1.67
CA HIS A 222 21.96 -2.12 -0.42
C HIS A 222 22.65 -2.77 0.77
N ASP A 223 22.97 -1.99 1.81
CA ASP A 223 23.49 -2.51 3.07
C ASP A 223 22.39 -3.33 3.79
N VAL A 224 22.71 -4.59 4.09
CA VAL A 224 21.81 -5.52 4.78
C VAL A 224 22.46 -6.17 6.01
N LYS A 225 23.55 -5.61 6.55
CA LYS A 225 24.27 -6.16 7.71
C LYS A 225 23.40 -6.36 8.95
N ALA A 226 22.33 -5.57 9.07
CA ALA A 226 21.38 -5.68 10.18
C ALA A 226 20.47 -6.92 10.09
N VAL A 227 20.41 -7.57 8.92
CA VAL A 227 19.65 -8.80 8.70
C VAL A 227 20.55 -9.98 9.04
N SER A 228 20.25 -10.65 10.15
CA SER A 228 20.95 -11.87 10.53
C SER A 228 20.57 -13.02 9.61
N SER A 229 21.58 -13.71 9.10
CA SER A 229 21.48 -15.01 8.43
C SER A 229 20.72 -14.98 7.11
N TRP A 230 21.31 -15.56 6.09
CA TRP A 230 20.71 -15.70 4.76
C TRP A 230 20.75 -17.14 4.32
N ILE A 231 19.74 -17.51 3.53
CA ILE A 231 19.79 -18.71 2.71
C ILE A 231 20.49 -18.32 1.40
N VAL A 232 21.54 -19.05 1.05
CA VAL A 232 22.21 -18.93 -0.24
C VAL A 232 21.87 -20.14 -1.08
N PHE A 233 21.52 -19.89 -2.33
CA PHE A 233 21.21 -20.91 -3.31
C PHE A 233 22.44 -21.28 -4.14
N HIS A 234 22.62 -22.58 -4.36
CA HIS A 234 23.67 -23.14 -5.18
C HIS A 234 23.04 -23.99 -6.27
N SER A 235 23.23 -23.58 -7.52
CA SER A 235 22.83 -24.37 -8.68
C SER A 235 23.86 -24.24 -9.78
N ASN A 236 24.29 -25.38 -10.30
CA ASN A 236 25.11 -25.47 -11.51
C ASN A 236 24.25 -25.69 -12.77
N ASP A 237 22.93 -25.66 -12.63
CA ASP A 237 21.99 -25.96 -13.70
C ASP A 237 21.52 -24.67 -14.39
N SER A 238 21.66 -24.64 -15.72
CA SER A 238 21.26 -23.53 -16.60
C SER A 238 19.76 -23.22 -16.59
N THR A 239 18.94 -24.05 -15.94
CA THR A 239 17.50 -23.83 -15.76
C THR A 239 17.18 -22.78 -14.69
N TYR A 240 18.17 -22.45 -13.85
CA TYR A 240 18.06 -21.40 -12.84
C TYR A 240 18.70 -20.08 -13.29
N GLU A 241 18.01 -18.98 -13.04
CA GLU A 241 18.50 -17.62 -13.27
C GLU A 241 18.62 -16.88 -11.92
N THR A 242 19.76 -16.24 -11.69
CA THR A 242 19.97 -15.41 -10.49
C THR A 242 19.16 -14.11 -10.59
N ILE A 243 18.21 -13.93 -9.68
CA ILE A 243 17.41 -12.70 -9.57
C ILE A 243 18.13 -11.69 -8.67
N SER A 244 18.74 -12.14 -7.58
CA SER A 244 19.52 -11.28 -6.69
C SER A 244 20.71 -12.01 -6.09
N TYR A 245 21.73 -11.23 -5.75
CA TYR A 245 22.92 -11.73 -5.08
C TYR A 245 23.32 -10.83 -3.93
N GLY A 246 24.16 -11.36 -3.04
CA GLY A 246 24.80 -10.58 -2.00
C GLY A 246 26.28 -10.89 -1.86
N GLU A 247 26.96 -10.00 -1.16
CA GLU A 247 28.40 -10.07 -0.89
C GLU A 247 28.62 -10.00 0.62
N THR A 248 29.58 -10.77 1.14
CA THR A 248 29.86 -10.89 2.59
C THR A 248 30.65 -9.70 3.16
N GLY A 249 31.24 -8.87 2.29
CA GLY A 249 32.02 -7.69 2.67
C GLY A 249 33.49 -7.97 3.02
N ASP A 250 33.90 -9.24 3.08
CA ASP A 250 35.31 -9.64 3.07
C ASP A 250 35.88 -9.57 1.64
N LYS A 251 37.21 -9.64 1.48
CA LYS A 251 37.90 -9.52 0.18
C LYS A 251 37.51 -10.58 -0.88
N SER A 252 36.59 -11.51 -0.58
CA SER A 252 36.01 -12.42 -1.56
C SER A 252 34.95 -11.68 -2.38
N SER A 253 35.19 -11.54 -3.68
CA SER A 253 34.24 -10.96 -4.65
C SER A 253 33.08 -11.89 -5.00
N ASP A 254 32.86 -12.97 -4.23
CA ASP A 254 31.92 -14.01 -4.58
C ASP A 254 30.49 -13.53 -4.38
N LYS A 255 29.75 -13.49 -5.49
CA LYS A 255 28.34 -13.13 -5.52
C LYS A 255 27.51 -14.34 -5.14
N LEU A 256 26.98 -14.34 -3.93
CA LEU A 256 26.15 -15.41 -3.39
C LEU A 256 24.70 -15.21 -3.84
N GLN A 257 24.05 -16.23 -4.40
CA GLN A 257 22.69 -16.11 -4.93
C GLN A 257 21.66 -16.10 -3.79
N LEU A 258 20.84 -15.05 -3.72
CA LEU A 258 19.88 -14.83 -2.62
C LEU A 258 18.41 -14.87 -3.08
N ALA A 259 18.15 -14.75 -4.38
CA ALA A 259 16.88 -15.10 -4.98
C ALA A 259 17.14 -15.63 -6.39
N ILE A 260 16.39 -16.64 -6.79
CA ILE A 260 16.57 -17.34 -8.07
C ILE A 260 15.22 -17.65 -8.72
N LEU A 261 15.20 -17.65 -10.05
CA LEU A 261 14.10 -18.11 -10.88
C LEU A 261 14.42 -19.52 -11.39
N ASP A 262 13.58 -20.49 -11.06
CA ASP A 262 13.47 -21.74 -11.80
C ASP A 262 12.50 -21.52 -12.97
N THR A 263 13.01 -21.65 -14.18
CA THR A 263 12.22 -21.47 -15.41
C THR A 263 11.24 -22.63 -15.66
N GLY A 264 11.28 -23.70 -14.86
CA GLY A 264 10.45 -24.88 -15.01
C GLY A 264 10.87 -25.75 -16.18
N LYS A 265 12.08 -25.58 -16.72
CA LYS A 265 12.59 -26.40 -17.84
C LYS A 265 12.80 -27.86 -17.43
N HIS A 266 13.01 -28.14 -16.15
CA HIS A 266 13.23 -29.50 -15.64
C HIS A 266 11.92 -30.29 -15.50
N ASP A 267 10.88 -29.68 -14.92
CA ASP A 267 9.63 -30.39 -14.56
C ASP A 267 8.34 -29.71 -15.04
N GLY A 268 8.43 -28.58 -15.74
CA GLY A 268 7.28 -27.84 -16.28
C GLY A 268 6.64 -26.85 -15.30
N VAL A 269 7.26 -26.57 -14.13
CA VAL A 269 6.73 -25.61 -13.15
C VAL A 269 7.72 -24.48 -12.91
N SER A 270 7.33 -23.25 -13.23
CA SER A 270 8.18 -22.09 -12.92
C SER A 270 8.06 -21.68 -11.46
N ARG A 271 9.19 -21.39 -10.82
CA ARG A 271 9.26 -21.07 -9.40
C ARG A 271 10.20 -19.90 -9.14
N ILE A 272 9.88 -19.08 -8.14
CA ILE A 272 10.80 -18.07 -7.63
C ILE A 272 11.09 -18.35 -6.17
N PHE A 273 12.38 -18.44 -5.83
CA PHE A 273 12.85 -18.70 -4.48
C PHE A 273 13.47 -17.45 -3.87
N PHE A 274 13.14 -17.17 -2.61
CA PHE A 274 13.69 -16.06 -1.83
C PHE A 274 14.47 -16.60 -0.62
N GLY A 275 15.73 -16.22 -0.52
CA GLY A 275 16.67 -16.67 0.51
C GLY A 275 16.57 -15.91 1.84
N GLN A 276 15.43 -15.26 2.05
CA GLN A 276 15.02 -14.62 3.29
C GLN A 276 13.53 -14.30 3.20
N ALA A 277 12.90 -14.09 4.35
CA ALA A 277 11.54 -13.67 4.50
C ALA A 277 11.15 -12.43 3.68
N HIS A 278 9.85 -12.31 3.42
CA HIS A 278 9.22 -11.13 2.83
C HIS A 278 9.34 -9.86 3.68
N GLN A 279 9.76 -9.92 4.96
CA GLN A 279 9.88 -8.70 5.78
C GLN A 279 10.99 -7.75 5.33
N LEU A 280 11.97 -8.24 4.57
CA LEU A 280 12.99 -7.39 3.97
C LEU A 280 12.36 -6.45 2.93
N TRP A 281 12.61 -5.15 3.05
CA TRP A 281 11.95 -4.13 2.22
C TRP A 281 12.13 -4.34 0.70
N ILE A 282 13.31 -4.80 0.26
CA ILE A 282 13.54 -5.07 -1.16
C ILE A 282 12.82 -6.34 -1.64
N HIS A 283 12.66 -7.34 -0.76
CA HIS A 283 11.85 -8.53 -1.06
C HIS A 283 10.37 -8.15 -1.21
N LYS A 284 9.87 -7.12 -0.53
CA LYS A 284 8.50 -6.62 -0.73
C LYS A 284 8.27 -6.11 -2.14
N ILE A 285 9.23 -5.38 -2.70
CA ILE A 285 9.15 -4.90 -4.09
C ILE A 285 9.32 -6.08 -5.06
N LEU A 286 10.36 -6.89 -4.85
CA LEU A 286 10.66 -8.04 -5.72
C LEU A 286 9.55 -9.10 -5.70
N PHE A 287 8.77 -9.20 -4.61
CA PHE A 287 7.59 -10.04 -4.53
C PHE A 287 6.48 -9.57 -5.48
N LEU A 288 6.26 -8.25 -5.63
CA LEU A 288 5.31 -7.72 -6.61
C LEU A 288 5.75 -8.03 -8.05
N ASP A 289 7.06 -7.94 -8.30
CA ASP A 289 7.66 -8.28 -9.59
C ASP A 289 7.52 -9.79 -9.89
N ALA A 290 7.78 -10.65 -8.91
CA ALA A 290 7.57 -12.09 -8.99
C ALA A 290 6.11 -12.46 -9.27
N LEU A 291 5.14 -11.81 -8.59
CA LEU A 291 3.71 -11.99 -8.86
C LEU A 291 3.36 -11.56 -10.29
N SER A 292 3.83 -10.39 -10.72
CA SER A 292 3.61 -9.90 -12.08
C SER A 292 4.17 -10.88 -13.12
N TYR A 293 5.40 -11.33 -12.95
CA TYR A 293 6.07 -12.27 -13.84
C TYR A 293 5.32 -13.61 -13.94
N LEU A 294 5.11 -14.29 -12.81
CA LEU A 294 4.52 -15.65 -12.78
C LEU A 294 3.04 -15.68 -13.20
N THR A 295 2.35 -14.54 -13.16
CA THR A 295 0.95 -14.43 -13.57
C THR A 295 0.75 -13.86 -14.97
N ALA A 296 1.82 -13.76 -15.77
CA ALA A 296 1.79 -13.12 -17.09
C ALA A 296 1.16 -11.71 -17.02
N HIS A 297 1.60 -10.93 -16.04
CA HIS A 297 1.19 -9.56 -15.72
C HIS A 297 -0.27 -9.37 -15.28
N LYS A 298 -1.01 -10.45 -14.98
CA LYS A 298 -2.38 -10.36 -14.42
C LYS A 298 -2.39 -9.76 -13.00
N MET A 299 -1.31 -9.93 -12.24
CA MET A 299 -1.07 -9.33 -10.93
C MET A 299 0.08 -8.32 -11.00
N LYS A 300 -0.09 -7.29 -11.83
CA LYS A 300 0.88 -6.20 -12.01
C LYS A 300 0.43 -4.94 -11.27
N MET A 301 1.34 -4.30 -10.54
CA MET A 301 1.10 -2.99 -9.93
C MET A 301 1.40 -1.86 -10.90
N ASP A 302 0.63 -0.77 -10.81
CA ASP A 302 0.95 0.45 -11.53
C ASP A 302 2.23 1.10 -10.95
N LYS A 303 3.11 1.50 -11.85
CA LYS A 303 4.35 2.23 -11.53
C LYS A 303 4.07 3.71 -11.27
N ASN A 304 2.97 4.25 -11.80
CA ASN A 304 2.53 5.60 -11.46
C ASN A 304 1.98 5.61 -10.05
N LYS A 305 2.57 6.45 -9.20
CA LYS A 305 2.13 6.66 -7.81
C LYS A 305 1.73 8.12 -7.64
N TYR A 306 0.60 8.32 -6.96
CA TYR A 306 0.08 9.64 -6.63
C TYR A 306 0.34 9.92 -5.15
N ILE A 307 0.84 11.12 -4.87
CA ILE A 307 1.30 11.54 -3.55
C ILE A 307 0.66 12.90 -3.26
N GLN A 308 -0.16 12.95 -2.21
CA GLN A 308 -0.67 14.18 -1.62
C GLN A 308 -0.26 14.22 -0.15
N ILE A 309 0.25 15.37 0.31
CA ILE A 309 0.62 15.57 1.70
C ILE A 309 -0.19 16.70 2.30
N ASP A 310 -1.02 16.34 3.27
CA ASP A 310 -1.80 17.27 4.07
C ASP A 310 -1.03 17.66 5.35
N ILE A 311 -0.84 18.95 5.56
CA ILE A 311 -0.33 19.54 6.79
C ILE A 311 -1.48 20.25 7.44
N ASP A 312 -2.12 19.58 8.40
CA ASP A 312 -3.22 20.14 9.17
C ASP A 312 -2.69 21.16 10.20
N ASP A 313 -3.62 21.83 10.89
CA ASP A 313 -3.34 22.68 12.05
C ASP A 313 -2.48 23.92 11.80
N MET A 314 -2.41 24.43 10.56
CA MET A 314 -1.69 25.67 10.28
C MET A 314 -2.27 26.85 11.10
N PHE A 315 -1.36 27.62 11.72
CA PHE A 315 -1.59 28.70 12.70
C PHE A 315 -1.99 28.26 14.12
N LEU A 316 -2.20 26.96 14.36
CA LEU A 316 -2.47 26.42 15.69
C LEU A 316 -1.18 25.97 16.40
N GLY A 317 -1.25 25.88 17.72
CA GLY A 317 -0.15 25.40 18.56
C GLY A 317 -0.05 26.12 19.90
N LYS A 318 0.66 25.50 20.85
CA LYS A 318 1.03 26.16 22.11
C LYS A 318 2.25 27.06 21.86
N ASN A 319 2.44 28.08 22.69
CA ASN A 319 3.62 28.94 22.60
C ASN A 319 4.91 28.11 22.60
N GLY A 320 5.81 28.43 21.67
CA GLY A 320 7.07 27.73 21.45
C GLY A 320 6.99 26.52 20.52
N THR A 321 5.82 26.23 19.95
CA THR A 321 5.62 25.05 19.06
C THR A 321 5.15 25.42 17.65
N LYS A 322 4.75 26.68 17.41
CA LYS A 322 4.31 27.12 16.09
C LYS A 322 5.51 27.29 15.14
N MET A 323 5.22 27.28 13.84
CA MET A 323 6.22 27.50 12.81
C MET A 323 6.82 28.91 12.91
N LYS A 324 8.13 29.01 12.66
CA LYS A 324 8.85 30.28 12.51
C LYS A 324 9.04 30.58 11.03
N SER A 325 9.43 31.82 10.69
CA SER A 325 9.68 32.22 9.29
C SER A 325 10.73 31.35 8.59
N SER A 326 11.73 30.85 9.33
CA SER A 326 12.72 29.90 8.79
C SER A 326 12.12 28.54 8.47
N ASP A 327 11.14 28.07 9.26
CA ASP A 327 10.44 26.82 8.97
C ASP A 327 9.50 26.97 7.76
N ALA A 328 8.82 28.11 7.62
CA ALA A 328 7.99 28.41 6.45
C ALA A 328 8.80 28.40 5.13
N LYS A 329 9.98 29.05 5.14
CA LYS A 329 10.91 29.05 3.99
C LYS A 329 11.44 27.66 3.69
N ALA A 330 11.83 26.91 4.72
CA ALA A 330 12.29 25.53 4.55
C ALA A 330 11.19 24.60 3.99
N LEU A 331 9.91 24.87 4.28
CA LEU A 331 8.79 24.11 3.73
C LEU A 331 8.65 24.36 2.23
N LYS A 332 8.76 25.62 1.80
CA LYS A 332 8.78 25.98 0.38
C LYS A 332 9.97 25.36 -0.34
N GLU A 333 11.17 25.47 0.21
CA GLU A 333 12.40 24.89 -0.36
C GLU A 333 12.29 23.37 -0.50
N ALA A 334 11.75 22.69 0.52
CA ALA A 334 11.51 21.24 0.46
C ALA A 334 10.51 20.89 -0.64
N GLN A 335 9.42 21.66 -0.78
CA GLN A 335 8.44 21.46 -1.86
C GLN A 335 9.07 21.59 -3.24
N GLU A 336 9.85 22.66 -3.47
CA GLU A 336 10.50 22.93 -4.75
C GLU A 336 11.49 21.81 -5.10
N MET A 337 12.33 21.42 -4.13
CA MET A 337 13.25 20.29 -4.28
C MET A 337 12.52 19.01 -4.65
N TRP A 338 11.41 18.69 -3.98
CA TRP A 338 10.69 17.46 -4.24
C TRP A 338 9.97 17.48 -5.57
N ARG A 339 9.39 18.63 -5.93
CA ARG A 339 8.73 18.82 -7.22
C ARG A 339 9.69 18.61 -8.39
N GLU A 340 10.91 19.12 -8.26
CA GLU A 340 11.94 19.02 -9.30
C GLU A 340 12.53 17.62 -9.40
N LYS A 341 12.86 17.00 -8.25
CA LYS A 341 13.68 15.78 -8.24
C LYS A 341 12.88 14.48 -8.17
N TYR A 342 11.70 14.53 -7.58
CA TYR A 342 10.98 13.33 -7.16
C TYR A 342 9.55 13.31 -7.71
N VAL A 343 8.69 14.18 -7.25
CA VAL A 343 7.24 14.09 -7.50
C VAL A 343 6.81 15.22 -8.42
N SER A 344 6.65 14.92 -9.72
CA SER A 344 6.20 15.91 -10.70
C SER A 344 4.89 16.59 -10.25
N GLY A 345 4.84 17.92 -10.34
CA GLY A 345 3.67 18.70 -9.96
C GLY A 345 3.39 18.77 -8.44
N PHE A 346 4.31 18.31 -7.59
CA PHE A 346 4.08 18.25 -6.15
C PHE A 346 3.81 19.60 -5.49
N SER A 347 2.82 19.63 -4.61
CA SER A 347 2.55 20.72 -3.67
C SER A 347 2.09 20.16 -2.34
N PHE A 348 2.52 20.79 -1.24
CA PHE A 348 1.90 20.57 0.06
C PHE A 348 0.49 21.17 0.07
N TYR A 349 -0.41 20.43 0.71
CA TYR A 349 -1.77 20.85 1.01
C TYR A 349 -1.79 21.30 2.47
N ILE A 350 -2.14 22.56 2.73
CA ILE A 350 -2.06 23.19 4.05
C ILE A 350 -3.48 23.42 4.57
N GLY A 351 -3.83 22.72 5.64
CA GLY A 351 -5.06 22.90 6.38
C GLY A 351 -4.91 24.03 7.39
N PHE A 352 -5.74 25.06 7.31
CA PHE A 352 -5.61 26.25 8.16
C PHE A 352 -6.80 26.48 9.07
N SER A 353 -6.52 27.09 10.23
CA SER A 353 -7.53 27.56 11.17
C SER A 353 -7.23 29.00 11.60
N GLY A 354 -7.97 29.95 11.02
CA GLY A 354 -7.70 31.39 11.13
C GLY A 354 -7.79 31.98 12.54
N ARG A 355 -8.53 31.35 13.47
CA ARG A 355 -8.76 31.90 14.83
C ARG A 355 -7.49 32.14 15.63
N SER A 356 -6.40 31.44 15.31
CA SER A 356 -5.12 31.53 16.04
C SER A 356 -4.02 32.23 15.25
N TYR A 357 -4.34 32.81 14.10
CA TYR A 357 -3.42 33.63 13.33
C TYR A 357 -2.85 34.77 14.19
N LYS A 358 -1.52 34.94 14.15
CA LYS A 358 -0.75 35.91 14.93
C LYS A 358 -0.93 35.81 16.46
N LYS A 359 -1.36 34.65 16.98
CA LYS A 359 -1.26 34.34 18.41
C LYS A 359 0.06 33.64 18.71
N GLY A 360 0.64 33.91 19.87
CA GLY A 360 1.89 33.31 20.34
C GLY A 360 3.05 34.29 20.41
N LEU A 361 4.27 33.77 20.42
CA LEU A 361 5.50 34.55 20.53
C LEU A 361 5.76 35.39 19.26
N PRO A 362 6.48 36.53 19.34
CA PRO A 362 6.74 37.38 18.18
C PRO A 362 7.31 36.63 16.96
N GLN A 363 8.25 35.70 17.18
CA GLN A 363 8.84 34.90 16.09
C GLN A 363 7.85 33.91 15.45
N GLU A 364 6.82 33.49 16.19
CA GLU A 364 5.74 32.63 15.68
C GLU A 364 4.74 33.47 14.86
N GLN A 365 4.45 34.69 15.29
CA GLN A 365 3.63 35.63 14.53
C GLN A 365 4.31 36.02 13.20
N GLU A 366 5.62 36.20 13.21
CA GLU A 366 6.43 36.37 12.00
C GLU A 366 6.36 35.14 11.09
N GLY A 367 6.35 33.93 11.67
CA GLY A 367 6.15 32.69 10.93
C GLY A 367 4.78 32.61 10.26
N ASP A 368 3.72 32.97 10.98
CA ASP A 368 2.36 33.03 10.43
C ASP A 368 2.29 34.02 9.24
N MET A 369 2.90 35.20 9.37
CA MET A 369 2.97 36.20 8.29
C MET A 369 3.75 35.69 7.08
N GLU A 370 4.87 35.01 7.30
CA GLU A 370 5.66 34.42 6.21
C GLU A 370 4.88 33.31 5.51
N MET A 371 4.11 32.48 6.24
CA MET A 371 3.23 31.46 5.63
C MET A 371 2.16 32.08 4.73
N ILE A 372 1.53 33.19 5.15
CA ILE A 372 0.56 33.93 4.31
C ILE A 372 1.24 34.48 3.06
N LYS A 373 2.41 35.10 3.22
CA LYS A 373 3.20 35.63 2.09
C LYS A 373 3.58 34.53 1.09
N LEU A 374 3.90 33.33 1.57
CA LEU A 374 4.25 32.17 0.74
C LEU A 374 3.03 31.37 0.26
N SER A 375 1.81 31.76 0.64
CA SER A 375 0.58 31.01 0.35
C SER A 375 0.39 30.65 -1.14
N PRO A 376 0.77 31.49 -2.14
CA PRO A 376 0.60 31.13 -3.55
C PRO A 376 1.43 29.92 -4.01
N HIS A 377 2.44 29.52 -3.23
CA HIS A 377 3.28 28.37 -3.56
C HIS A 377 2.66 27.03 -3.12
N PHE A 378 1.67 27.06 -2.22
CA PHE A 378 1.05 25.86 -1.65
C PHE A 378 -0.38 25.68 -2.14
N LYS A 379 -0.95 24.49 -1.90
CA LYS A 379 -2.39 24.28 -1.94
C LYS A 379 -2.93 24.44 -0.54
N TRP A 380 -4.11 25.01 -0.39
CA TRP A 380 -4.72 25.23 0.92
C TRP A 380 -6.08 24.56 0.99
N PHE A 381 -6.50 24.13 2.16
CA PHE A 381 -7.84 23.62 2.36
C PHE A 381 -8.40 24.09 3.70
N ASP A 382 -9.72 24.19 3.76
CA ASP A 382 -10.39 24.55 5.01
C ASP A 382 -10.19 23.47 6.06
N HIS A 383 -9.74 23.89 7.24
CA HIS A 383 -9.66 23.05 8.44
C HIS A 383 -10.52 23.63 9.57
N THR A 384 -11.59 24.37 9.20
CA THR A 384 -12.47 25.18 10.05
C THR A 384 -11.76 26.32 10.77
N PHE A 385 -12.49 27.41 11.05
CA PHE A 385 -11.88 28.62 11.61
C PHE A 385 -11.29 28.42 13.01
N SER A 386 -12.03 27.77 13.92
CA SER A 386 -11.62 27.59 15.32
C SER A 386 -11.02 26.24 15.67
N HIS A 387 -10.92 25.30 14.72
CA HIS A 387 -10.46 23.94 14.97
C HIS A 387 -11.28 23.19 16.05
N ILE A 388 -12.61 23.37 16.03
CA ILE A 388 -13.51 22.65 16.93
C ILE A 388 -14.12 21.47 16.17
N GLN A 389 -14.18 20.31 16.82
CA GLN A 389 -14.81 19.12 16.27
C GLN A 389 -16.32 19.34 16.10
N VAL A 390 -16.88 18.88 14.98
CA VAL A 390 -18.28 19.16 14.62
C VAL A 390 -19.26 18.72 15.71
N HIS A 391 -19.07 17.54 16.30
CA HIS A 391 -19.95 17.01 17.35
C HIS A 391 -19.95 17.81 18.67
N LYS A 392 -19.09 18.84 18.80
CA LYS A 392 -19.05 19.72 19.98
C LYS A 392 -19.90 20.98 19.83
N PHE A 393 -20.51 21.19 18.67
CA PHE A 393 -21.46 22.28 18.48
C PHE A 393 -22.87 21.79 18.85
N ASP A 394 -23.50 22.49 19.79
CA ASP A 394 -24.90 22.25 20.17
C ASP A 394 -25.87 22.78 19.08
N ASP A 395 -25.45 23.81 18.35
CA ASP A 395 -26.21 24.44 17.26
C ASP A 395 -25.57 24.13 15.89
N PRO A 396 -26.27 23.40 14.99
CA PRO A 396 -25.81 23.14 13.63
C PRO A 396 -25.43 24.39 12.82
N THR A 397 -26.06 25.54 13.10
CA THR A 397 -25.78 26.79 12.39
C THR A 397 -24.38 27.33 12.69
N GLU A 398 -23.82 26.98 13.86
CA GLU A 398 -22.46 27.38 14.24
C GLU A 398 -21.40 26.70 13.35
N VAL A 399 -21.64 25.47 12.90
CA VAL A 399 -20.73 24.77 11.95
C VAL A 399 -20.62 25.54 10.64
N ILE A 400 -21.76 26.03 10.12
CA ILE A 400 -21.81 26.87 8.93
C ILE A 400 -21.08 28.19 9.19
N HIS A 401 -21.33 28.81 10.34
CA HIS A 401 -20.68 30.05 10.73
C HIS A 401 -19.14 29.91 10.80
N GLN A 402 -18.63 28.83 11.38
CA GLN A 402 -17.18 28.54 11.41
C GLN A 402 -16.57 28.41 10.02
N MET A 403 -17.28 27.80 9.06
CA MET A 403 -16.81 27.70 7.68
C MET A 403 -16.86 29.07 6.97
N GLN A 404 -17.88 29.89 7.23
CA GLN A 404 -17.97 31.25 6.70
C GLN A 404 -16.83 32.14 7.21
N LEU A 405 -16.52 32.09 8.50
CA LEU A 405 -15.38 32.79 9.09
C LEU A 405 -14.05 32.34 8.47
N SER A 406 -13.90 31.03 8.22
CA SER A 406 -12.70 30.48 7.57
C SER A 406 -12.56 31.00 6.14
N LYS A 407 -13.68 31.05 5.40
CA LYS A 407 -13.73 31.59 4.04
C LYS A 407 -13.40 33.07 3.99
N GLN A 408 -13.99 33.87 4.88
CA GLN A 408 -13.66 35.29 5.02
C GLN A 408 -12.18 35.49 5.32
N PHE A 409 -11.62 34.71 6.26
CA PHE A 409 -10.19 34.77 6.58
C PHE A 409 -9.31 34.49 5.37
N ALA A 410 -9.66 33.47 4.57
CA ALA A 410 -8.92 33.14 3.34
C ALA A 410 -8.98 34.27 2.31
N GLU A 411 -10.15 34.89 2.12
CA GLU A 411 -10.35 36.04 1.22
C GLU A 411 -9.53 37.26 1.65
N GLU A 412 -9.58 37.63 2.94
CA GLU A 412 -8.86 38.77 3.51
C GLU A 412 -7.34 38.63 3.38
N HIS A 413 -6.82 37.40 3.41
CA HIS A 413 -5.39 37.11 3.35
C HIS A 413 -4.92 36.62 1.97
N GLY A 414 -5.80 36.60 0.96
CA GLY A 414 -5.47 36.17 -0.39
C GLY A 414 -5.09 34.68 -0.52
N ILE A 415 -5.57 33.83 0.40
CA ILE A 415 -5.29 32.39 0.40
C ILE A 415 -6.16 31.71 -0.66
N GLN A 416 -5.51 31.08 -1.64
CA GLN A 416 -6.21 30.31 -2.67
C GLN A 416 -6.49 28.88 -2.22
N ILE A 417 -7.76 28.58 -1.98
CA ILE A 417 -8.23 27.26 -1.57
C ILE A 417 -8.21 26.27 -2.74
N ALA A 418 -7.73 25.06 -2.47
CA ALA A 418 -7.78 23.93 -3.37
C ALA A 418 -9.25 23.62 -3.69
N LYS A 419 -9.56 23.49 -4.97
CA LYS A 419 -10.93 23.32 -5.43
C LYS A 419 -11.57 22.08 -4.80
N ALA A 420 -12.68 22.29 -4.12
CA ALA A 420 -13.58 21.26 -3.63
C ALA A 420 -12.96 20.22 -2.67
N TYR A 421 -11.90 20.60 -1.94
CA TYR A 421 -11.24 19.76 -0.92
C TYR A 421 -11.21 20.45 0.45
N ALA A 422 -11.56 19.70 1.50
CA ALA A 422 -11.47 20.11 2.90
C ALA A 422 -11.26 18.90 3.79
N VAL A 423 -10.75 19.12 5.01
CA VAL A 423 -10.61 18.07 6.03
C VAL A 423 -11.13 18.65 7.34
N ALA A 424 -12.00 17.90 8.03
CA ALA A 424 -12.54 18.37 9.31
C ALA A 424 -11.50 18.19 10.43
N PRO A 425 -11.50 19.05 11.47
CA PRO A 425 -10.67 18.87 12.65
C PRO A 425 -10.79 17.47 13.22
N HIS A 426 -9.65 16.80 13.41
CA HIS A 426 -9.57 15.42 13.89
C HIS A 426 -10.41 14.41 13.06
N HIS A 427 -10.70 14.69 11.80
CA HIS A 427 -11.61 13.91 10.94
C HIS A 427 -13.02 13.72 11.53
N SER A 428 -13.40 14.52 12.52
CA SER A 428 -14.65 14.36 13.25
C SER A 428 -15.85 14.69 12.36
N GLY A 429 -16.84 13.81 12.36
CA GLY A 429 -18.02 13.92 11.50
C GLY A 429 -17.77 13.48 10.05
N VAL A 430 -16.52 13.18 9.66
CA VAL A 430 -16.23 12.57 8.35
C VAL A 430 -16.61 11.10 8.39
N TYR A 431 -16.12 10.38 9.41
CA TYR A 431 -16.56 9.05 9.77
C TYR A 431 -16.43 8.85 11.30
N PRO A 432 -17.47 8.38 12.01
CA PRO A 432 -18.86 8.28 11.58
C PRO A 432 -19.37 9.59 10.98
N THR A 433 -20.22 9.48 9.96
CA THR A 433 -20.66 10.62 9.16
C THR A 433 -21.64 11.50 9.93
N ASP A 434 -21.47 12.81 9.87
CA ASP A 434 -22.39 13.82 10.41
C ASP A 434 -23.02 14.64 9.28
N ASP A 435 -24.35 14.67 9.20
CA ASP A 435 -25.08 15.36 8.13
C ASP A 435 -24.77 16.86 8.05
N ILE A 436 -24.60 17.50 9.21
CA ILE A 436 -24.41 18.95 9.31
C ILE A 436 -23.09 19.34 8.66
N LEU A 437 -22.04 18.55 8.90
CA LEU A 437 -20.72 18.79 8.31
C LEU A 437 -20.79 18.76 6.78
N TYR A 438 -21.40 17.72 6.21
CA TYR A 438 -21.44 17.52 4.76
C TYR A 438 -22.32 18.58 4.07
N ASP A 439 -23.42 18.99 4.70
CA ASP A 439 -24.29 20.05 4.16
C ASP A 439 -23.61 21.43 4.22
N ALA A 440 -22.93 21.74 5.32
CA ALA A 440 -22.15 22.97 5.47
C ALA A 440 -21.01 23.04 4.43
N TRP A 441 -20.28 21.95 4.24
CA TRP A 441 -19.22 21.84 3.25
C TRP A 441 -19.68 22.09 1.82
N LYS A 442 -20.82 21.53 1.42
CA LYS A 442 -21.41 21.82 0.10
C LYS A 442 -21.82 23.28 -0.01
N THR A 443 -22.50 23.80 1.01
CA THR A 443 -23.12 25.12 0.96
C THR A 443 -22.09 26.25 0.94
N VAL A 444 -21.06 26.17 1.78
CA VAL A 444 -20.09 27.26 1.96
C VAL A 444 -18.92 27.17 0.97
N TRP A 445 -18.43 25.95 0.76
CA TRP A 445 -17.18 25.67 0.05
C TRP A 445 -17.35 24.89 -1.25
N ASN A 446 -18.54 24.34 -1.52
CA ASN A 446 -18.78 23.44 -2.64
C ASN A 446 -17.80 22.24 -2.66
N ILE A 447 -17.58 21.63 -1.49
CA ILE A 447 -16.71 20.46 -1.35
C ILE A 447 -17.31 19.26 -2.08
N THR A 448 -16.46 18.53 -2.80
CA THR A 448 -16.81 17.26 -3.47
C THR A 448 -15.91 16.12 -3.05
N VAL A 449 -14.79 16.42 -2.37
CA VAL A 449 -13.82 15.44 -1.89
C VAL A 449 -13.34 15.82 -0.49
N THR A 450 -13.20 14.83 0.38
CA THR A 450 -12.54 14.94 1.69
C THR A 450 -11.75 13.65 1.95
N SER A 451 -11.15 13.52 3.14
CA SER A 451 -10.39 12.33 3.51
C SER A 451 -10.57 11.94 4.99
N THR A 452 -10.37 10.67 5.31
CA THR A 452 -10.45 10.13 6.68
C THR A 452 -9.43 9.03 6.94
N GLU A 453 -8.90 8.99 8.15
CA GLU A 453 -8.05 7.91 8.68
C GLU A 453 -8.84 6.80 9.40
N GLU A 454 -10.17 6.89 9.42
CA GLU A 454 -10.99 6.06 10.31
C GLU A 454 -11.82 4.95 9.62
N TYR A 455 -12.03 5.00 8.30
CA TYR A 455 -12.98 4.12 7.63
C TYR A 455 -12.37 2.81 7.08
N PRO A 456 -12.96 1.63 7.34
CA PRO A 456 -14.10 1.39 8.25
C PRO A 456 -13.71 1.33 9.73
N HIS A 457 -12.41 1.16 10.00
CA HIS A 457 -11.82 1.20 11.33
C HIS A 457 -10.46 1.90 11.29
N LEU A 458 -10.11 2.60 12.37
CA LEU A 458 -8.80 3.23 12.52
C LEU A 458 -7.62 2.25 12.36
N LYS A 459 -7.81 0.99 12.78
CA LYS A 459 -6.83 -0.09 12.59
C LYS A 459 -7.52 -1.39 12.15
N PRO A 460 -6.83 -2.22 11.36
CA PRO A 460 -5.51 -1.98 10.77
C PRO A 460 -5.57 -1.11 9.50
N PHE A 461 -4.54 -0.29 9.27
CA PHE A 461 -4.51 0.72 8.20
C PHE A 461 -4.67 0.13 6.79
N HIS A 462 -4.10 -1.05 6.54
CA HIS A 462 -4.22 -1.73 5.24
C HIS A 462 -5.64 -2.11 4.81
N LEU A 463 -6.63 -2.02 5.71
CA LEU A 463 -8.04 -2.26 5.41
C LEU A 463 -8.84 -0.98 5.15
N HIS A 464 -8.19 0.19 5.18
CA HIS A 464 -8.84 1.46 4.89
C HIS A 464 -9.43 1.47 3.49
N ARG A 465 -10.57 2.16 3.35
CA ARG A 465 -11.34 2.26 2.11
C ARG A 465 -11.85 3.69 1.92
N GLY A 466 -12.16 4.02 0.67
CA GLY A 466 -12.98 5.19 0.39
C GLY A 466 -14.47 4.87 0.53
N PHE A 467 -15.28 5.90 0.58
CA PHE A 467 -16.73 5.80 0.44
C PHE A 467 -17.30 7.12 -0.10
N ILE A 468 -18.57 7.12 -0.48
CA ILE A 468 -19.29 8.33 -0.87
C ILE A 468 -20.41 8.56 0.13
N TYR A 469 -20.49 9.76 0.68
CA TYR A 469 -21.59 10.18 1.54
C TYR A 469 -22.12 11.53 1.09
N LYS A 470 -23.45 11.61 0.90
CA LYS A 470 -24.13 12.78 0.31
C LYS A 470 -23.43 13.30 -0.95
N GLY A 471 -22.89 12.45 -1.81
CA GLY A 471 -22.21 12.89 -3.05
C GLY A 471 -20.82 13.52 -2.85
N ILE A 472 -20.28 13.55 -1.63
CA ILE A 472 -18.88 13.87 -1.35
C ILE A 472 -18.08 12.56 -1.31
N LYS A 473 -16.99 12.49 -2.07
CA LYS A 473 -16.04 11.36 -2.04
C LYS A 473 -15.15 11.49 -0.82
N VAL A 474 -15.11 10.46 0.01
CA VAL A 474 -14.22 10.38 1.17
C VAL A 474 -13.09 9.43 0.81
N LEU A 475 -11.87 9.97 0.70
CA LEU A 475 -10.68 9.21 0.37
C LEU A 475 -10.06 8.60 1.63
N PRO A 476 -9.51 7.37 1.56
CA PRO A 476 -8.72 6.83 2.66
C PRO A 476 -7.44 7.66 2.83
N ARG A 477 -7.16 8.06 4.08
CA ARG A 477 -5.96 8.81 4.45
C ARG A 477 -5.10 7.96 5.37
N GLU A 478 -3.83 7.85 5.00
CA GLU A 478 -2.84 7.09 5.77
C GLU A 478 -2.09 8.01 6.75
N VAL A 479 -1.88 7.53 7.97
CA VAL A 479 -1.12 8.24 9.00
C VAL A 479 0.35 7.90 8.85
N CYS A 480 1.21 8.92 8.87
CA CYS A 480 2.63 8.69 8.68
C CYS A 480 3.46 8.40 9.94
N GLY A 481 2.79 8.32 11.09
CA GLY A 481 3.44 8.12 12.39
C GLY A 481 4.11 9.37 12.95
N LEU A 482 4.00 10.53 12.27
CA LEU A 482 4.37 11.83 12.80
C LEU A 482 3.12 12.52 13.35
N TYR A 483 3.13 12.81 14.64
CA TYR A 483 2.06 13.52 15.33
C TYR A 483 2.48 14.96 15.61
N THR A 484 1.52 15.84 15.86
CA THR A 484 1.77 17.26 16.18
C THR A 484 2.65 17.46 17.42
N THR A 485 2.76 16.46 18.29
CA THR A 485 3.65 16.46 19.46
C THR A 485 5.10 16.10 19.14
N ASN A 486 5.41 15.58 17.94
CA ASN A 486 6.75 15.16 17.55
C ASN A 486 7.57 16.31 16.95
N LEU A 487 7.96 17.25 17.80
CA LEU A 487 8.72 18.44 17.38
C LEU A 487 10.16 18.12 16.95
N TYR A 488 10.77 17.09 17.53
CA TYR A 488 12.19 16.74 17.33
C TYR A 488 12.39 15.28 16.94
N TYR A 489 13.46 14.97 16.20
CA TYR A 489 13.74 13.60 15.71
C TYR A 489 13.82 12.59 16.86
N LYS A 490 14.51 13.00 17.92
CA LYS A 490 14.68 12.22 19.15
C LYS A 490 13.35 12.00 19.91
N SER A 491 12.33 12.82 19.63
CA SER A 491 11.00 12.73 20.24
C SER A 491 10.01 11.90 19.44
N TYR A 492 10.43 11.26 18.33
CA TYR A 492 9.55 10.35 17.59
C TYR A 492 9.06 9.22 18.50
N PRO A 493 7.80 8.76 18.39
CA PRO A 493 7.28 7.73 19.28
C PRO A 493 8.07 6.43 19.10
N ARG A 494 8.63 5.91 20.20
CA ARG A 494 9.58 4.76 20.22
C ARG A 494 10.97 5.07 19.62
N GLY A 495 11.30 6.35 19.47
CA GLY A 495 12.63 6.84 19.11
C GLY A 495 12.95 6.82 17.61
N PRO A 496 14.11 7.38 17.22
CA PRO A 496 14.61 7.44 15.83
C PRO A 496 14.53 6.14 15.03
N ALA A 497 14.94 5.02 15.63
CA ALA A 497 14.93 3.72 14.96
C ALA A 497 13.52 3.28 14.53
N ALA A 498 12.48 3.68 15.27
CA ALA A 498 11.10 3.38 14.88
C ALA A 498 10.63 4.22 13.69
N LEU A 499 11.14 5.45 13.55
CA LEU A 499 10.91 6.25 12.34
C LEU A 499 11.64 5.62 11.17
N GLU A 500 12.93 5.30 11.31
CA GLU A 500 13.74 4.63 10.28
C GLU A 500 13.11 3.33 9.81
N TYR A 501 12.61 2.48 10.72
CA TYR A 501 11.85 1.28 10.34
C TYR A 501 10.59 1.61 9.54
N ASN A 502 9.82 2.62 9.94
CA ASN A 502 8.56 2.97 9.29
C ASN A 502 8.74 3.33 7.80
N ILE A 503 9.85 3.98 7.49
CA ILE A 503 10.17 4.56 6.18
C ILE A 503 11.12 3.67 5.35
N LEU A 504 11.91 2.80 5.99
CA LEU A 504 12.79 1.82 5.33
C LEU A 504 12.13 0.44 5.32
N GLY A 505 11.01 0.33 4.61
CA GLY A 505 10.29 -0.94 4.46
C GLY A 505 9.13 -1.16 5.41
N GLY A 506 8.91 -0.30 6.40
CA GLY A 506 7.79 -0.39 7.32
C GLY A 506 6.47 0.16 6.74
N PRO A 507 5.47 0.43 7.60
CA PRO A 507 4.12 0.77 7.19
C PRO A 507 4.01 1.97 6.23
N LEU A 508 4.81 3.01 6.40
CA LEU A 508 4.78 4.16 5.48
C LEU A 508 5.32 3.80 4.09
N PHE A 509 6.40 3.04 4.04
CA PHE A 509 6.93 2.57 2.77
C PHE A 509 5.90 1.67 2.06
N GLU A 510 5.27 0.76 2.80
CA GLU A 510 4.22 -0.13 2.30
C GLU A 510 3.01 0.65 1.77
N SER A 511 2.58 1.71 2.48
CA SER A 511 1.44 2.51 2.03
C SER A 511 1.67 3.20 0.70
N VAL A 512 2.92 3.54 0.36
CA VAL A 512 3.29 4.07 -0.98
C VAL A 512 3.44 2.95 -2.00
N LEU A 513 4.13 1.86 -1.64
CA LEU A 513 4.43 0.75 -2.54
C LEU A 513 3.14 0.10 -3.06
N TYR A 514 2.23 -0.22 -2.14
CA TYR A 514 0.98 -0.91 -2.45
C TYR A 514 -0.18 0.06 -2.75
N ASN A 515 0.06 1.38 -2.77
CA ASN A 515 -0.98 2.33 -3.11
C ASN A 515 -1.55 2.01 -4.49
N TYR A 516 -2.86 1.77 -4.52
CA TYR A 516 -3.62 1.44 -5.71
C TYR A 516 -4.67 2.52 -5.93
N VAL A 517 -4.43 3.38 -6.91
CA VAL A 517 -5.37 4.40 -7.38
C VAL A 517 -5.88 3.94 -8.74
N THR A 518 -7.20 3.72 -8.88
CA THR A 518 -7.77 3.45 -10.21
C THR A 518 -8.38 4.72 -10.78
N PRO A 519 -8.32 4.94 -12.10
CA PRO A 519 -9.06 6.02 -12.74
C PRO A 519 -10.57 5.98 -12.43
N ASN A 520 -11.08 4.77 -12.14
CA ASN A 520 -12.45 4.48 -11.74
C ASN A 520 -12.62 4.20 -10.24
N SER A 521 -11.65 4.55 -9.36
CA SER A 521 -11.82 4.42 -7.90
C SER A 521 -12.81 5.49 -7.42
N VAL A 522 -14.07 5.22 -7.72
CA VAL A 522 -15.25 5.76 -7.07
C VAL A 522 -15.59 4.90 -5.84
N ILE A 523 -14.92 3.75 -5.63
CA ILE A 523 -15.12 2.83 -4.48
C ILE A 523 -13.80 2.17 -4.08
#